data_AF-A0A011TZU4-F1
#
_entry.id   AF-A0A011TZU4-F1
#
_cell.length_a   1.000
_cell.length_b   1.000
_cell.length_c   1.000
_cell.angle_alpha   90.00
_cell.angle_beta   90.00
_cell.angle_gamma   90.00
#
_symmetry.space_group_name_H-M   'P 1'
#
loop_
_entity.id
_entity.type
_entity.pdbx_description
1 polymer ?
#
loop_
_entity_poly.entity_id
_entity_poly.type
_entity_poly.pdbx_seq_one_letter_code
_entity_poly.pdbx_strand_id
1 'polypeptide(L)'
;MRSLLDDWDDTSRRFLAEFRAEAGPRLSDPRYLDLISRLRAASVDFDTRWNEHGVGGFVSRERVFRHPELGRLVFEHHQLRPSDHLDLQLVVYVADAETRRRFARTKD
;
A
#
# COMPACT_ATOMS: atom_id res chain seq x y z
N MET A 1 5.01 11.38 -4.09
CA MET A 1 4.36 10.07 -3.91
C MET A 1 3.19 9.87 -4.86
N ARG A 2 2.24 10.82 -5.00
CA ARG A 2 1.14 10.67 -5.97
C ARG A 2 1.61 10.45 -7.41
N SER A 3 2.58 11.24 -7.86
CA SER A 3 3.21 11.11 -9.18
C SER A 3 4.01 9.83 -9.39
N LEU A 4 4.32 9.10 -8.31
CA LEU A 4 5.05 7.83 -8.39
C LEU A 4 4.12 6.66 -8.71
N LEU A 5 2.83 6.77 -8.41
CA LEU A 5 1.85 5.71 -8.65
C LEU A 5 1.07 6.03 -9.92
N ASP A 6 1.03 5.08 -10.86
CA ASP A 6 0.39 5.27 -12.16
C ASP A 6 -1.13 5.48 -12.02
N ASP A 7 -1.74 4.85 -11.03
CA ASP A 7 -3.18 4.79 -10.75
C ASP A 7 -3.50 5.29 -9.34
N TRP A 8 -3.02 6.48 -8.97
CA TRP A 8 -3.14 7.01 -7.59
C TRP A 8 -4.55 6.90 -7.00
N ASP A 9 -5.59 7.24 -7.75
CA ASP A 9 -6.96 7.21 -7.22
C ASP A 9 -7.36 5.80 -6.79
N ASP A 10 -7.24 4.83 -7.70
CA ASP A 10 -7.62 3.44 -7.44
C ASP A 10 -6.72 2.80 -6.37
N THR A 11 -5.40 2.98 -6.50
CA THR A 11 -4.43 2.49 -5.52
C THR A 11 -4.73 3.02 -4.12
N SER A 12 -5.06 4.32 -3.96
CA SER A 12 -5.35 4.87 -2.64
C SER A 12 -6.72 4.44 -2.08
N ARG A 13 -7.74 4.17 -2.90
CA ARG A 13 -8.99 3.53 -2.42
C ARG A 13 -8.71 2.13 -1.90
N ARG A 14 -7.95 1.34 -2.66
CA ARG A 14 -7.58 -0.03 -2.31
C ARG A 14 -6.78 -0.09 -1.02
N PHE A 15 -5.78 0.78 -0.88
CA PHE A 15 -4.99 0.90 0.36
C PHE A 15 -5.86 1.17 1.58
N LEU A 16 -6.87 2.03 1.44
CA LEU A 16 -7.73 2.36 2.57
C LEU A 16 -8.67 1.21 2.93
N ALA A 17 -9.17 0.47 1.93
CA ALA A 17 -9.98 -0.73 2.12
C ALA A 17 -9.18 -1.84 2.83
N GLU A 18 -7.91 -2.01 2.45
CA GLU A 18 -6.95 -2.94 3.08
C GLU A 18 -6.63 -2.52 4.51
N PHE A 19 -6.30 -1.24 4.71
CA PHE A 19 -6.05 -0.70 6.05
C PHE A 19 -7.25 -0.92 6.97
N ARG A 20 -8.48 -0.74 6.48
CA ARG A 20 -9.69 -1.02 7.27
C ARG A 20 -9.85 -2.50 7.58
N ALA A 21 -9.61 -3.39 6.62
CA ALA A 21 -9.67 -4.83 6.84
C ALA A 21 -8.65 -5.28 7.91
N GLU A 22 -7.44 -4.72 7.89
CA GLU A 22 -6.39 -5.01 8.87
C GLU A 22 -6.63 -4.36 10.24
N ALA A 23 -7.23 -3.17 10.25
CA ALA A 23 -7.59 -2.46 11.47
C ALA A 23 -8.80 -3.08 12.16
N GLY A 24 -9.69 -3.77 11.44
CA GLY A 24 -10.95 -4.33 11.95
C GLY A 24 -10.84 -5.00 13.33
N PRO A 25 -9.95 -6.00 13.52
CA PRO A 25 -9.74 -6.66 14.80
C PRO A 25 -9.24 -5.75 15.94
N ARG A 26 -8.74 -4.55 15.60
CA ARG A 26 -8.10 -3.58 16.51
C ARG A 26 -8.91 -2.30 16.70
N LEU A 27 -10.10 -2.18 16.07
CA LEU A 27 -10.92 -0.96 16.18
C LEU A 27 -11.47 -0.69 17.58
N SER A 28 -11.42 -1.67 18.49
CA SER A 28 -11.70 -1.48 19.92
C SER A 28 -10.52 -0.93 20.72
N ASP A 29 -9.30 -0.89 20.16
CA ASP A 29 -8.11 -0.31 20.80
C ASP A 29 -8.14 1.23 20.66
N PRO A 30 -8.16 1.99 21.76
CA PRO A 30 -8.16 3.46 21.73
C PRO A 30 -7.02 4.07 20.92
N ARG A 31 -5.87 3.39 20.84
CA ARG A 31 -4.71 3.87 20.05
C ARG A 31 -5.00 3.85 18.55
N TYR A 32 -5.77 2.88 18.07
CA TYR A 32 -6.18 2.81 16.67
C TYR A 32 -7.21 3.89 16.34
N LEU A 33 -8.14 4.16 17.26
CA LEU A 33 -9.12 5.24 17.11
C LEU A 33 -8.43 6.62 17.06
N ASP A 34 -7.45 6.87 17.94
CA ASP A 34 -6.64 8.10 17.91
C ASP A 34 -5.89 8.25 16.58
N LEU A 35 -5.23 7.18 16.10
CA LEU A 35 -4.53 7.19 14.82
C LEU A 35 -5.48 7.54 13.66
N ILE A 36 -6.64 6.91 13.58
CA ILE A 36 -7.64 7.19 12.54
C ILE A 36 -8.10 8.64 12.64
N SER A 37 -8.39 9.14 13.83
CA SER A 37 -8.81 10.53 14.05
C SER A 37 -7.76 11.53 13.54
N ARG A 38 -6.49 11.30 13.88
CA ARG A 38 -5.37 12.13 13.42
C ARG A 38 -5.19 12.08 11.90
N LEU A 39 -5.33 10.90 11.28
CA LEU A 39 -5.24 10.75 9.82
C LEU A 39 -6.38 11.48 9.10
N ARG A 40 -7.61 11.40 9.63
CA ARG A 40 -8.78 12.13 9.11
C ARG A 40 -8.59 13.65 9.20
N ALA A 41 -8.08 14.15 10.33
CA ALA A 41 -7.81 15.57 10.51
C ALA A 41 -6.69 16.09 9.59
N ALA A 42 -5.68 15.27 9.31
CA ALA A 42 -4.52 15.66 8.51
C ALA A 42 -4.76 15.57 6.99
N SER A 43 -5.78 14.85 6.52
CA SER A 43 -6.00 14.62 5.09
C SER A 43 -7.48 14.54 4.72
N VAL A 44 -7.96 15.55 4.00
CA VAL A 44 -9.32 15.59 3.43
C VAL A 44 -9.59 14.38 2.53
N ASP A 45 -8.61 13.98 1.72
CA ASP A 45 -8.72 12.80 0.85
C ASP A 45 -8.87 11.51 1.66
N PHE A 46 -8.14 11.38 2.77
CA PHE A 46 -8.29 10.25 3.68
C PHE A 46 -9.67 10.26 4.33
N ASP A 47 -10.11 11.40 4.88
CA ASP A 47 -11.42 11.52 5.54
C ASP A 47 -12.57 11.18 4.59
N THR A 48 -12.54 11.73 3.38
CA THR A 48 -13.55 11.47 2.34
C THR A 48 -13.65 9.98 2.04
N ARG A 49 -12.51 9.33 1.73
CA ARG A 49 -12.49 7.90 1.39
C ARG A 49 -12.76 7.02 2.61
N TRP A 50 -12.40 7.47 3.81
CA TRP A 50 -12.70 6.73 5.03
C TRP A 50 -14.22 6.66 5.23
N ASN A 51 -14.95 7.73 4.92
CA ASN A 51 -16.41 7.72 4.98
C ASN A 51 -17.08 6.88 3.86
N GLU A 52 -16.35 6.40 2.85
CA GLU A 52 -16.89 5.45 1.85
C GLU A 52 -17.00 4.02 2.41
N HIS A 53 -16.46 3.74 3.60
CA HIS A 53 -16.57 2.44 4.29
C HIS A 53 -16.09 1.21 3.50
N GLY A 54 -15.27 1.38 2.45
CA GLY A 54 -14.68 0.27 1.71
C GLY A 54 -13.88 -0.66 2.62
N VAL A 55 -14.10 -1.97 2.46
CA VAL A 55 -13.36 -3.06 3.14
C VAL A 55 -12.97 -4.07 2.08
N GLY A 56 -11.69 -4.42 2.03
CA GLY A 56 -11.19 -5.40 1.09
C GLY A 56 -9.82 -5.89 1.52
N GLY A 57 -9.64 -7.21 1.58
CA GLY A 57 -8.35 -7.80 1.93
C GLY A 57 -7.31 -7.62 0.82
N PHE A 58 -6.04 -7.70 1.19
CA PHE A 58 -4.95 -7.69 0.23
C PHE A 58 -5.03 -8.90 -0.71
N VAL A 59 -4.85 -8.64 -2.02
CA VAL A 59 -4.63 -9.66 -3.05
C VAL A 59 -3.35 -9.31 -3.81
N SER A 60 -2.51 -10.32 -4.07
CA SER A 60 -1.30 -10.15 -4.87
C SER A 60 -1.61 -9.57 -6.24
N ARG A 61 -0.73 -8.71 -6.74
CA ARG A 61 -1.01 -7.92 -7.95
C ARG A 61 0.24 -7.25 -8.52
N GLU A 62 0.19 -6.99 -9.82
CA GLU A 62 1.11 -6.06 -10.46
C GLU A 62 0.99 -4.67 -9.81
N ARG A 63 2.14 -4.03 -9.64
CA ARG A 63 2.26 -2.65 -9.20
C ARG A 63 3.25 -1.91 -10.06
N VAL A 64 2.79 -0.78 -10.60
CA VAL A 64 3.57 0.07 -11.49
C VAL A 64 3.99 1.34 -10.75
N PHE A 65 5.28 1.65 -10.82
CA PHE A 65 5.84 2.88 -10.29
C PHE A 65 6.45 3.73 -11.42
N ARG A 66 6.23 5.04 -11.39
CA ARG A 66 6.85 6.04 -12.27
C ARG A 66 8.06 6.66 -11.58
N HIS A 67 9.16 5.92 -11.54
CA HIS A 67 10.40 6.38 -10.90
C HIS A 67 10.96 7.59 -11.66
N PRO A 68 11.34 8.68 -10.98
CA PRO A 68 11.78 9.91 -11.65
C PRO A 68 13.00 9.70 -12.56
N GLU A 69 13.92 8.81 -12.18
CA GLU A 69 15.17 8.56 -12.92
C GLU A 69 15.14 7.27 -13.76
N LEU A 70 14.38 6.26 -13.32
CA LEU A 70 14.40 4.92 -13.92
C LEU A 70 13.16 4.66 -14.79
N GLY A 71 12.24 5.63 -14.86
CA GLY A 71 10.99 5.53 -15.60
C GLY A 71 10.03 4.50 -15.00
N ARG A 72 9.31 3.79 -15.87
CA ARG A 72 8.25 2.84 -15.48
C ARG A 72 8.80 1.53 -14.91
N LEU A 73 8.68 1.31 -13.60
CA LEU A 73 9.07 0.08 -12.93
C LEU A 73 7.84 -0.78 -12.65
N VAL A 74 7.97 -2.09 -12.79
CA VAL A 74 6.90 -3.08 -12.65
C VAL A 74 7.33 -4.16 -11.66
N PHE A 75 6.45 -4.42 -10.70
CA PHE A 75 6.66 -5.44 -9.69
C PHE A 75 5.39 -6.25 -9.47
N GLU A 76 5.54 -7.54 -9.20
CA GLU A 76 4.50 -8.29 -8.50
C GLU A 76 4.60 -8.01 -7.00
N HIS A 77 3.51 -7.54 -6.41
CA HIS A 77 3.41 -7.20 -4.99
C HIS A 77 2.74 -8.34 -4.23
N HIS A 78 3.40 -8.82 -3.19
CA HIS A 78 2.89 -9.87 -2.29
C HIS A 78 2.92 -9.39 -0.83
N GLN A 79 1.98 -9.91 -0.05
CA GLN A 79 2.02 -9.85 1.41
C GLN A 79 1.99 -11.26 1.97
N LEU A 80 2.88 -11.53 2.91
CA LEU A 80 3.04 -12.83 3.55
C LEU A 80 3.04 -12.63 5.06
N ARG A 81 2.43 -13.54 5.80
CA ARG A 81 2.44 -13.55 7.27
C ARG A 81 2.94 -14.92 7.75
N PRO A 82 3.94 -14.97 8.63
CA PRO A 82 4.29 -16.22 9.31
C PRO A 82 3.07 -16.73 10.11
N SER A 83 2.85 -18.04 10.10
CA SER A 83 1.68 -18.64 10.76
C SER A 83 1.68 -18.49 12.28
N ASP A 84 2.86 -18.32 12.88
CA ASP A 84 3.12 -18.18 14.31
C ASP A 84 3.33 -16.73 14.76
N HIS A 85 3.44 -15.77 13.82
CA HIS A 85 3.63 -14.35 14.10
C HIS A 85 2.67 -13.49 13.25
N LEU A 86 1.38 -13.50 13.61
CA LEU A 86 0.32 -12.81 12.88
C LEU A 86 0.38 -11.27 12.97
N ASP A 87 1.20 -10.74 13.88
CA ASP A 87 1.53 -9.34 14.02
C ASP A 87 2.64 -8.88 13.05
N LEU A 88 3.35 -9.81 12.43
CA LEU A 88 4.34 -9.54 11.39
C LEU A 88 3.75 -9.68 10.00
N GLN A 89 4.20 -8.81 9.11
CA GLN A 89 3.84 -8.83 7.70
C GLN A 89 5.06 -8.56 6.85
N LEU A 90 5.39 -9.51 5.98
CA LEU A 90 6.41 -9.36 4.97
C LEU A 90 5.77 -8.84 3.69
N VAL A 91 6.22 -7.66 3.25
CA VAL A 91 5.82 -7.06 1.98
C VAL A 91 6.92 -7.29 0.96
N VAL A 92 6.60 -7.99 -0.13
CA VAL A 92 7.58 -8.37 -1.17
C VAL A 92 7.20 -7.73 -2.50
N TYR A 93 8.19 -7.16 -3.19
CA TYR A 93 8.08 -6.69 -4.56
C TYR A 93 9.03 -7.49 -5.45
N VAL A 94 8.48 -8.29 -6.35
CA VAL A 94 9.25 -9.09 -7.31
C VAL A 94 9.34 -8.33 -8.61
N ALA A 95 10.53 -7.84 -8.94
CA ALA A 95 10.77 -7.08 -10.16
C ALA A 95 10.69 -7.97 -11.41
N ASP A 96 10.01 -7.47 -12.45
CA ASP A 96 10.09 -8.10 -13.77
C ASP A 96 11.50 -8.01 -14.36
N ALA A 97 11.72 -8.63 -15.52
CA ALA A 97 13.05 -8.63 -16.15
C ALA A 97 13.54 -7.21 -16.51
N GLU A 98 12.63 -6.35 -16.97
CA GLU A 98 12.97 -4.99 -17.40
C GLU A 98 13.33 -4.09 -16.22
N THR A 99 12.55 -4.15 -15.14
CA THR A 99 12.79 -3.45 -13.88
C THR A 99 14.13 -3.87 -13.28
N ARG A 100 14.43 -5.17 -13.25
CA ARG A 100 15.74 -5.67 -12.79
C ARG A 100 16.90 -5.08 -13.60
N ARG A 101 16.78 -5.02 -14.93
CA ARG A 101 17.80 -4.39 -15.79
C ARG A 101 18.01 -2.91 -15.47
N ARG A 102 16.94 -2.17 -15.19
CA ARG A 102 17.03 -0.73 -14.88
C ARG A 102 17.74 -0.45 -13.56
N PHE A 103 17.49 -1.26 -12.53
CA PHE A 103 18.20 -1.16 -11.25
C PHE A 103 19.68 -1.54 -11.36
N ALA A 104 20.04 -2.51 -12.21
CA ALA A 104 21.44 -2.91 -12.38
C ALA A 104 22.30 -1.77 -12.96
N ARG A 105 21.73 -0.98 -13.89
CA ARG A 105 22.40 0.16 -14.53
C ARG A 105 22.67 1.36 -13.61
N THR A 106 22.08 1.40 -12.42
CA THR A 106 22.27 2.50 -11.46
C THR A 106 23.48 2.27 -10.55
N LYS A 107 24.17 1.13 -10.68
CA LYS A 107 25.34 0.75 -9.87
C LYS A 107 26.68 0.94 -10.59
N ASP A 108 26.66 1.43 -11.83
CA ASP A 108 27.83 1.84 -12.61
C ASP A 108 27.94 3.38 -12.61
#